data_AF-A0A5A8E7E2-F1
#
_entry.id   AF-A0A5A8E7E2-F1
#
_cell.length_a   1.000
_cell.length_b   1.000
_cell.length_c   1.000
_cell.angle_alpha   90.00
_cell.angle_beta   90.00
_cell.angle_gamma   90.00
#
_symmetry.space_group_name_H-M   'P 1'
#
loop_
_entity.id
_entity.type
_entity.pdbx_description
1 polymer ?
#
loop_
_entity_poly.entity_id
_entity_poly.type
_entity_poly.pdbx_seq_one_letter_code
_entity_poly.pdbx_strand_id
1 'polypeptide(L)'
;MSRLSCILLQLLLPLLLRLFESGSITAIGSITAIGSITAIGSITAFGSITAFGSITAFGSITAFGSITAFGSITAFGSITAFGSITAIGSSVVLTVLVVTVLVVTVLIVLL
;
A
#
# COMPACT_ATOMS: atom_id res chain seq x y z
N MET A 1 29.08 -17.12 -3.32
CA MET A 1 27.70 -16.81 -2.87
C MET A 1 27.75 -16.62 -1.36
N SER A 2 28.06 -15.40 -0.94
CA SER A 2 28.69 -15.10 0.34
C SER A 2 27.69 -15.19 1.49
N ARG A 3 28.16 -15.67 2.65
CA ARG A 3 27.45 -15.61 3.95
C ARG A 3 26.83 -14.22 4.20
N LEU A 4 27.44 -13.17 3.64
CA LEU A 4 26.96 -11.80 3.63
C LEU A 4 25.56 -11.62 3.01
N SER A 5 25.26 -12.25 1.87
CA SER A 5 23.95 -12.13 1.20
C SER A 5 22.83 -12.80 2.00
N CYS A 6 23.15 -13.91 2.67
CA CYS A 6 22.21 -14.61 3.55
C CYS A 6 21.92 -13.80 4.82
N ILE A 7 22.97 -13.25 5.45
CA ILE A 7 22.86 -12.37 6.62
C ILE A 7 22.09 -11.10 6.30
N LEU A 8 22.33 -10.49 5.13
CA LEU A 8 21.59 -9.32 4.66
C LEU A 8 20.10 -9.63 4.51
N LEU A 9 19.74 -10.77 3.91
CA LEU A 9 18.34 -11.19 3.78
C LEU A 9 17.67 -11.39 5.15
N GLN A 10 18.39 -12.01 6.10
CA GLN A 10 17.89 -12.31 7.44
C GLN A 10 17.67 -11.05 8.29
N LEU A 11 18.45 -9.99 8.07
CA LEU A 11 18.30 -8.71 8.77
C LEU A 11 17.32 -7.75 8.06
N LEU A 12 17.33 -7.74 6.73
CA LEU A 12 16.55 -6.80 5.92
C LEU A 12 15.09 -7.21 5.85
N LEU A 13 14.78 -8.50 5.71
CA LEU A 13 13.40 -8.98 5.55
C LEU A 13 12.48 -8.62 6.74
N PRO A 14 12.88 -8.82 8.01
CA PRO A 14 12.08 -8.42 9.16
C PRO A 14 11.96 -6.89 9.30
N LEU A 15 12.98 -6.14 8.88
CA LEU A 15 13.00 -4.68 8.94
C LEU A 15 12.07 -4.06 7.89
N LEU A 16 12.03 -4.66 6.70
CA LEU A 16 11.07 -4.34 5.65
C LEU A 16 9.63 -4.65 6.08
N LEU A 17 9.40 -5.81 6.70
CA LEU A 17 8.10 -6.18 7.27
C LEU A 17 7.63 -5.19 8.35
N ARG A 18 8.52 -4.79 9.27
CA ARG A 18 8.20 -3.81 10.33
C ARG A 18 7.88 -2.41 9.78
N LEU A 19 8.53 -2.01 8.68
CA LEU A 19 8.22 -0.74 8.01
C LEU A 19 6.82 -0.77 7.37
N PHE A 20 6.38 -1.92 6.83
CA PHE A 20 5.01 -2.08 6.35
C PHE A 20 3.97 -2.12 7.48
N GLU A 21 4.35 -2.47 8.70
CA GLU A 21 3.45 -2.46 9.87
C GLU A 21 3.39 -1.12 10.61
N SER A 22 4.37 -0.21 10.41
CA SER A 22 4.46 1.03 11.18
C SER A 22 3.56 2.14 10.62
N GLY A 23 2.25 2.09 10.93
CA GLY A 23 1.33 3.21 10.73
C GLY A 23 -0.03 2.85 10.13
N SER A 24 -0.91 2.18 10.88
CA SER A 24 -2.29 1.98 10.42
C SER A 24 -3.15 3.23 10.61
N ILE A 25 -3.77 3.74 9.55
CA ILE A 25 -4.80 4.78 9.66
C ILE A 25 -6.15 4.08 9.79
N THR A 26 -6.80 4.23 10.94
CA THR A 26 -8.15 3.71 11.15
C THR A 26 -9.11 4.86 11.42
N ALA A 27 -10.18 4.97 10.63
CA ALA A 27 -11.23 5.96 10.82
C ALA A 27 -12.60 5.30 10.96
N ILE A 28 -13.41 5.82 11.89
CA ILE A 28 -14.83 5.48 12.01
C ILE A 28 -15.62 6.65 11.38
N GLY A 29 -16.32 6.38 10.27
CA GLY A 29 -16.91 7.40 9.42
C GLY A 29 -16.16 7.62 8.10
N SER A 30 -16.49 8.69 7.37
CA SER A 30 -15.86 9.00 6.08
C SER A 30 -14.53 9.73 6.25
N ILE A 31 -13.52 9.32 5.47
CA ILE A 31 -12.25 10.04 5.35
C ILE A 31 -12.38 10.98 4.16
N THR A 32 -12.27 12.29 4.36
CA THR A 32 -12.22 13.27 3.27
C THR A 32 -10.95 14.09 3.37
N ALA A 33 -10.16 14.13 2.29
CA ALA A 33 -8.95 14.92 2.22
C ALA A 33 -8.94 15.83 0.98
N ILE A 34 -8.48 17.07 1.16
CA ILE A 34 -8.12 17.97 0.07
C ILE A 34 -6.59 17.87 -0.08
N GLY A 35 -6.12 17.28 -1.19
CA GLY A 35 -4.73 16.88 -1.37
C GLY A 35 -4.52 15.36 -1.31
N SER A 36 -3.26 14.94 -1.23
CA SER A 36 -2.89 13.51 -1.27
C SER A 36 -3.00 12.83 0.10
N ILE A 37 -3.59 11.64 0.15
CA ILE A 37 -3.57 10.76 1.31
C ILE A 37 -2.38 9.82 1.14
N THR A 38 -1.40 9.86 2.04
CA THR A 38 -0.26 8.93 2.04
C THR A 38 -0.17 8.21 3.37
N ALA A 39 -0.12 6.88 3.34
CA ALA A 39 0.05 6.05 4.52
C ALA A 39 1.18 5.04 4.34
N ILE A 40 1.97 4.86 5.39
CA ILE A 40 2.93 3.75 5.52
C ILE A 40 2.25 2.74 6.45
N GLY A 41 1.72 1.66 5.88
CA GLY A 41 0.80 0.73 6.57
C GLY A 41 -0.60 0.70 5.96
N SER A 42 -1.53 0.07 6.67
CA SER A 42 -2.89 -0.13 6.20
C SER A 42 -3.80 1.08 6.48
N ILE A 43 -4.65 1.42 5.50
CA ILE A 43 -5.73 2.39 5.65
C ILE A 43 -7.03 1.62 5.81
N THR A 44 -7.74 1.80 6.93
CA THR A 44 -9.05 1.19 7.17
C THR A 44 -10.08 2.27 7.48
N ALA A 45 -11.17 2.32 6.72
CA ALA A 45 -12.28 3.23 6.95
C ALA A 45 -13.61 2.48 7.10
N PHE A 46 -14.33 2.73 8.19
CA PHE A 46 -15.73 2.32 8.36
C PHE A 46 -16.67 3.38 7.77
N GLY A 47 -16.52 3.62 6.47
CA GLY A 47 -17.19 4.66 5.70
C GLY A 47 -16.50 4.86 4.35
N SER A 48 -16.90 5.91 3.61
CA SER A 48 -16.28 6.24 2.32
C SER A 48 -14.94 6.96 2.49
N ILE A 49 -13.99 6.67 1.60
CA ILE A 49 -12.72 7.40 1.46
C ILE A 49 -12.83 8.30 0.24
N THR A 50 -12.69 9.62 0.40
CA THR A 50 -12.70 10.59 -0.68
C THR A 50 -11.44 11.46 -0.64
N ALA A 51 -10.69 11.50 -1.73
CA ALA A 51 -9.52 12.36 -1.87
C ALA A 51 -9.62 13.25 -3.11
N PHE A 52 -9.44 14.56 -2.92
CA PHE A 52 -9.20 15.51 -4.01
C PHE A 52 -7.70 15.59 -4.29
N GLY A 53 -7.13 14.47 -4.73
CA GLY A 53 -5.70 14.23 -4.91
C GLY A 53 -5.42 12.73 -5.05
N SER A 54 -4.17 12.32 -4.84
CA SER A 54 -3.79 10.91 -4.94
C SER A 54 -3.91 10.18 -3.60
N ILE A 55 -4.33 8.92 -3.63
CA ILE A 55 -4.32 8.02 -2.48
C ILE A 55 -3.15 7.05 -2.68
N THR A 56 -2.17 7.09 -1.78
CA THR A 56 -1.01 6.19 -1.80
C THR A 56 -0.90 5.44 -0.47
N ALA A 57 -0.90 4.11 -0.52
CA ALA A 57 -0.68 3.28 0.67
C ALA A 57 0.44 2.28 0.44
N PHE A 58 1.43 2.28 1.34
CA PHE A 58 2.40 1.20 1.47
C PHE A 58 1.83 0.13 2.40
N GLY A 59 0.77 -0.53 1.94
CA GLY A 59 -0.03 -1.48 2.71
C GLY A 59 -1.40 -1.66 2.06
N SER A 60 -2.34 -2.29 2.79
CA SER A 60 -3.70 -2.51 2.31
C SER A 60 -4.61 -1.30 2.54
N ILE A 61 -5.46 -0.99 1.57
CA ILE A 61 -6.55 -0.02 1.71
C ILE A 61 -7.86 -0.79 1.81
N THR A 62 -8.61 -0.58 2.90
CA THR A 62 -9.91 -1.21 3.15
C THR A 62 -10.95 -0.13 3.47
N ALA A 63 -12.05 -0.11 2.73
CA ALA A 63 -13.18 0.77 3.02
C ALA A 63 -14.49 -0.03 3.09
N PHE A 64 -15.26 0.14 4.18
CA PHE A 64 -16.64 -0.35 4.29
C PHE A 64 -17.66 0.61 3.65
N GLY A 65 -17.23 1.30 2.60
CA GLY A 65 -17.97 2.26 1.79
C GLY A 65 -17.30 2.41 0.43
N SER A 66 -17.53 3.51 -0.27
CA SER A 66 -16.86 3.78 -1.55
C SER A 66 -15.47 4.40 -1.37
N ILE A 67 -14.55 4.11 -2.30
CA ILE A 67 -13.26 4.79 -2.42
C ILE A 67 -13.32 5.66 -3.67
N THR A 68 -13.18 6.97 -3.50
CA THR A 68 -13.18 7.94 -4.61
C THR A 68 -11.89 8.78 -4.56
N ALA A 69 -11.15 8.81 -5.65
CA ALA A 69 -9.99 9.69 -5.80
C ALA A 69 -10.09 10.52 -7.08
N PHE A 70 -9.94 11.84 -6.96
CA PHE A 70 -9.74 12.76 -8.08
C PHE A 70 -8.23 12.90 -8.36
N GLY A 71 -7.61 11.77 -8.66
CA GLY A 71 -6.17 11.60 -8.81
C GLY A 71 -5.82 10.13 -8.97
N SER A 72 -4.58 9.75 -8.64
CA SER A 72 -4.18 8.33 -8.69
C SER A 72 -4.51 7.58 -7.41
N ILE A 73 -4.87 6.29 -7.53
CA ILE A 73 -4.93 5.36 -6.40
C ILE A 73 -3.79 4.36 -6.57
N THR A 74 -2.85 4.35 -5.63
CA THR A 74 -1.71 3.43 -5.60
C THR A 74 -1.68 2.68 -4.28
N ALA A 75 -1.70 1.35 -4.32
CA ALA A 75 -1.50 0.52 -3.13
C ALA A 75 -0.45 -0.56 -3.38
N PHE A 76 0.55 -0.62 -2.50
CA PHE A 76 1.54 -1.71 -2.42
C PHE A 76 1.00 -2.80 -1.49
N GLY A 77 -0.15 -3.36 -1.83
CA GLY A 77 -1.00 -4.18 -0.97
C GLY A 77 -2.25 -4.65 -1.69
N SER A 78 -3.35 -4.79 -0.93
CA SER A 78 -4.69 -5.00 -1.47
C SER A 78 -5.50 -3.72 -1.40
N ILE A 79 -6.42 -3.52 -2.34
CA ILE A 79 -7.48 -2.51 -2.22
C ILE A 79 -8.81 -3.24 -2.15
N THR A 80 -9.55 -3.04 -1.07
CA THR A 80 -10.86 -3.64 -0.84
C THR A 80 -11.85 -2.54 -0.51
N ALA A 81 -12.94 -2.46 -1.26
CA ALA A 81 -14.07 -1.60 -0.95
C ALA A 81 -15.36 -2.43 -0.96
N PHE A 82 -16.21 -2.24 0.05
CA PHE A 82 -17.56 -2.82 0.08
C PHE A 82 -18.60 -1.94 -0.65
N GLY A 83 -18.15 -0.84 -1.27
CA GLY A 83 -18.89 -0.01 -2.21
C GLY A 83 -18.19 0.08 -3.57
N SER A 84 -18.27 1.23 -4.23
CA SER A 84 -17.58 1.48 -5.50
C SER A 84 -16.13 1.94 -5.30
N ILE A 85 -15.25 1.60 -6.24
CA ILE A 85 -13.91 2.19 -6.35
C ILE A 85 -13.88 3.04 -7.62
N THR A 86 -13.69 4.34 -7.47
CA THR A 86 -13.65 5.31 -8.56
C THR A 86 -12.35 6.10 -8.49
N ALA A 87 -11.53 6.03 -9.54
CA ALA A 87 -10.36 6.87 -9.72
C ALA A 87 -10.51 7.69 -11.00
N ILE A 88 -10.51 9.02 -10.88
CA ILE A 88 -10.51 9.94 -12.04
C ILE A 88 -9.06 10.25 -12.41
N GLY A 89 -8.30 9.18 -12.67
CA GLY A 89 -6.85 9.16 -12.87
C GLY A 89 -6.36 7.74 -13.11
N SER A 90 -5.15 7.40 -12.67
CA SER A 90 -4.63 6.03 -12.76
C SER A 90 -4.93 5.24 -11.48
N SER A 91 -5.34 3.97 -11.62
CA SER A 91 -5.46 3.04 -10.50
C SER A 91 -4.46 1.91 -10.69
N VAL A 92 -3.57 1.74 -9.71
CA VAL A 92 -2.50 0.73 -9.74
C VAL A 92 -2.48 0.00 -8.41
N VAL A 93 -2.66 -1.32 -8.46
CA VAL A 93 -2.53 -2.21 -7.30
C VAL A 93 -1.34 -3.12 -7.52
N LEU A 94 -0.27 -2.90 -6.75
CA LEU A 94 0.86 -3.81 -6.69
C LEU A 94 0.66 -4.69 -5.47
N THR A 95 0.20 -5.92 -5.68
CA THR A 95 0.15 -6.90 -4.60
C THR A 95 1.58 -7.14 -4.10
N VAL A 96 1.78 -7.16 -2.78
CA VAL A 96 3.10 -7.29 -2.11
C VAL A 96 3.88 -8.51 -2.63
N LEU A 97 3.19 -9.56 -3.09
CA LEU A 97 3.81 -10.70 -3.76
C LEU A 97 4.62 -10.28 -5.00
N VAL A 98 4.11 -9.37 -5.83
CA VAL A 98 4.81 -8.95 -7.05
C VAL A 98 6.03 -8.09 -6.72
N VAL A 99 5.96 -7.21 -5.71
CA VAL A 99 7.11 -6.36 -5.33
C VAL A 99 8.19 -7.17 -4.63
N THR A 100 7.83 -8.04 -3.68
CA THR A 100 8.80 -8.90 -3.00
C THR A 100 9.43 -9.91 -3.97
N VAL A 101 8.63 -10.53 -4.85
CA VAL A 101 9.15 -11.45 -5.88
C VAL A 101 9.99 -10.69 -6.90
N LEU A 102 9.58 -9.51 -7.38
CA LEU A 102 10.37 -8.71 -8.33
C LEU A 102 11.70 -8.27 -7.71
N VAL A 103 11.69 -7.75 -6.48
CA VAL A 103 12.91 -7.33 -5.78
C VAL A 103 13.83 -8.52 -5.54
N VAL A 104 13.30 -9.67 -5.09
CA VAL A 104 14.09 -10.89 -4.87
C VAL A 104 14.63 -11.46 -6.18
N THR A 105 13.82 -11.51 -7.24
CA THR A 105 14.25 -12.05 -8.55
C THR A 105 15.26 -11.14 -9.25
N VAL A 106 15.06 -9.82 -9.23
CA VAL A 106 16.03 -8.85 -9.77
C VAL A 106 17.35 -8.92 -8.99
N LEU A 107 17.30 -9.08 -7.66
CA LEU A 107 18.49 -9.21 -6.83
C LEU A 107 19.25 -10.53 -7.06
N ILE A 108 18.55 -11.64 -7.33
CA ILE A 108 19.17 -12.93 -7.67
C ILE A 108 19.84 -12.88 -9.05
N VAL A 109 19.24 -12.19 -10.02
CA VAL A 109 19.76 -12.10 -11.41
C VAL A 109 20.94 -11.13 -11.52
N LEU A 110 21.06 -10.15 -10.63
CA LEU A 110 22.17 -9.20 -10.58
C LEU A 110 23.40 -9.73 -9.79
N LEU A 111 23.30 -10.94 -9.20
CA LEU A 111 24.32 -11.62 -8.40
C LEU A 111 25.07 -12.68 -9.22
#